data_AF-A6LYT3-F1
#
_entry.id   AF-A6LYT3-F1
#
_cell.length_a   1.000
_cell.length_b   1.000
_cell.length_c   1.000
_cell.angle_alpha   90.00
_cell.angle_beta   90.00
_cell.angle_gamma   90.00
#
_symmetry.space_group_name_H-M   'P 1'
#
loop_
_entity.id
_entity.type
_entity.pdbx_description
1 polymer ?
#
loop_
_entity_poly.entity_id
_entity_poly.type
_entity_poly.pdbx_seq_one_letter_code
_entity_poly.pdbx_strand_id
1 'polypeptide(L)'
;MANLDKVRVQLLDESTGAVLKEVNVLTSADAVTFADGQTFQQKLDGGLLKGPQGVQGIQGVQGPAGDPFTIAKVYSSVSAMNTGFATDGLKIGSFVLIDTGNINDADNAKLYVKGSTAYTYITDLSGATGMQGPQGIQGIQGPQGSSGIRGSQWYSGTAITGTSTSATVFTGSGITSALVNDQYFNTSTGNVYVCTASGDASTAKWVYSICLKGATGATGAAGPTGATGPQGPAGADGASIKVGTDYASGTQVKLFLKTI
;
A
#
# COMPACT_ATOMS: atom_id res chain seq x y z
N MET A 1 -51.90 -9.80 -18.93
CA MET A 1 -51.48 -11.22 -18.96
C MET A 1 -51.69 -11.67 -20.40
N ALA A 2 -50.62 -12.07 -21.11
CA ALA A 2 -50.76 -12.56 -22.47
C ALA A 2 -51.71 -13.77 -22.49
N ASN A 3 -52.57 -13.87 -23.51
CA ASN A 3 -53.36 -15.08 -23.74
C ASN A 3 -52.39 -16.25 -23.87
N LEU A 4 -52.40 -17.14 -22.87
CA LEU A 4 -51.60 -18.36 -22.89
C LEU A 4 -52.37 -19.40 -23.69
N ASP A 5 -51.89 -19.70 -24.89
CA ASP A 5 -52.44 -20.78 -25.69
C ASP A 5 -52.11 -22.12 -25.02
N LYS A 6 -53.15 -22.83 -24.56
CA LYS A 6 -53.00 -24.18 -24.02
C LYS A 6 -52.78 -25.15 -25.17
N VAL A 7 -51.54 -25.56 -25.37
CA VAL A 7 -51.21 -26.67 -26.29
C VAL A 7 -51.67 -27.98 -25.65
N ARG A 8 -52.53 -28.73 -26.35
CA ARG A 8 -52.98 -30.09 -25.99
C ARG A 8 -52.50 -31.06 -27.07
N VAL A 9 -51.99 -32.22 -26.66
CA VAL A 9 -51.54 -33.27 -27.58
C VAL A 9 -52.55 -34.41 -27.55
N GLN A 10 -53.04 -34.78 -28.73
CA GLN A 10 -54.04 -35.84 -28.92
C GLN A 10 -53.51 -36.86 -29.92
N LEU A 11 -53.77 -38.14 -29.65
CA LEU A 11 -53.53 -39.22 -30.59
C LEU A 11 -54.79 -39.36 -31.46
N LEU A 12 -54.61 -39.31 -32.78
CA LEU A 12 -55.70 -39.37 -33.75
C LEU A 12 -55.65 -40.70 -34.51
N ASP A 13 -56.82 -41.20 -34.89
CA ASP A 13 -56.95 -42.29 -35.85
C ASP A 13 -56.66 -41.75 -37.25
N GLU A 14 -55.68 -42.34 -37.94
CA GLU A 14 -55.20 -41.82 -39.22
C GLU A 14 -56.24 -41.94 -40.34
N SER A 15 -57.11 -42.95 -40.27
CA SER A 15 -58.10 -43.23 -41.32
C SER A 15 -59.40 -42.43 -41.14
N THR A 16 -59.76 -42.11 -39.90
CA THR A 16 -61.05 -41.47 -39.57
C THR A 16 -60.90 -40.07 -38.98
N GLY A 17 -59.70 -39.67 -38.56
CA GLY A 17 -59.43 -38.40 -37.88
C GLY A 17 -60.00 -38.30 -36.47
N ALA A 18 -60.54 -39.39 -35.92
CA ALA A 18 -61.13 -39.39 -34.57
C ALA A 18 -60.05 -39.29 -33.49
N VAL A 19 -60.28 -38.52 -32.43
CA VAL A 19 -59.38 -38.48 -31.27
C VAL A 19 -59.49 -39.80 -30.51
N LEU A 20 -58.42 -40.59 -30.56
CA LEU A 20 -58.33 -41.87 -29.86
C LEU A 20 -57.99 -41.69 -28.39
N LYS A 21 -57.12 -40.73 -28.07
CA LYS A 21 -56.65 -40.51 -26.69
C LYS A 21 -56.07 -39.12 -26.50
N GLU A 22 -56.30 -38.54 -25.32
CA GLU A 22 -55.53 -37.36 -24.88
C GLU A 22 -54.23 -37.80 -24.20
N VAL A 23 -53.11 -37.19 -24.62
CA VAL A 23 -51.78 -37.52 -24.12
C VAL A 23 -51.32 -36.40 -23.18
N ASN A 24 -51.06 -36.76 -21.92
CA ASN A 24 -50.42 -35.84 -21.00
C ASN A 24 -48.96 -35.64 -21.43
N VAL A 25 -48.60 -34.40 -21.76
CA VAL A 25 -47.20 -34.03 -22.00
C VAL A 25 -46.52 -33.95 -20.65
N LEU A 26 -45.78 -35.00 -20.29
CA LEU A 26 -44.87 -34.97 -19.17
C LEU A 26 -43.60 -34.25 -19.63
N THR A 27 -43.38 -33.04 -19.11
CA THR A 27 -42.13 -32.30 -19.29
C THR A 27 -41.20 -32.63 -18.13
N SER A 28 -39.94 -32.95 -18.44
CA SER A 28 -38.87 -32.98 -17.43
C SER A 28 -38.26 -31.58 -17.29
N ALA A 29 -37.63 -31.32 -16.15
CA ALA A 29 -36.88 -30.09 -15.91
C ALA A 29 -35.76 -29.87 -16.96
N ASP A 30 -35.26 -30.93 -17.58
CA ASP A 30 -34.27 -30.86 -18.66
C ASP A 30 -34.84 -30.36 -19.99
N ALA A 31 -36.15 -30.53 -20.20
CA ALA A 31 -36.82 -30.12 -21.45
C ALA A 31 -37.30 -28.66 -21.43
N VAL A 32 -37.16 -27.96 -20.31
CA VAL A 32 -37.57 -26.55 -20.17
C VAL A 32 -36.34 -25.67 -20.23
N THR A 33 -36.14 -24.95 -21.34
CA THR A 33 -35.02 -24.03 -21.52
C THR A 33 -35.45 -22.57 -21.31
N PHE A 34 -34.61 -21.81 -20.62
CA PHE A 34 -34.75 -20.36 -20.51
C PHE A 34 -34.11 -19.65 -21.71
N ALA A 35 -34.35 -18.34 -21.85
CA ALA A 35 -33.85 -17.53 -22.96
C ALA A 35 -32.32 -17.47 -23.07
N ASP A 36 -31.60 -17.78 -21.98
CA ASP A 36 -30.14 -17.89 -21.95
C ASP A 36 -29.63 -19.28 -22.36
N GLY A 37 -30.50 -20.16 -22.83
CA GLY A 37 -30.17 -21.50 -23.32
C GLY A 37 -29.94 -22.55 -22.23
N GLN A 38 -30.02 -22.18 -20.95
CA GLN A 38 -29.91 -23.12 -19.84
C GLN A 38 -31.24 -23.79 -19.54
N THR A 39 -31.21 -25.05 -19.12
CA THR A 39 -32.41 -25.79 -18.71
C THR A 39 -32.85 -25.41 -17.29
N PHE A 40 -34.10 -25.73 -16.94
CA PHE A 40 -34.61 -25.58 -15.59
C PHE A 40 -33.79 -26.36 -14.58
N GLN A 41 -33.40 -27.59 -14.93
CA GLN A 41 -32.54 -28.41 -14.09
C GLN A 41 -31.17 -27.75 -13.87
N GLN A 42 -30.53 -27.22 -14.92
CA GLN A 42 -29.24 -26.53 -14.81
C GLN A 42 -29.30 -25.30 -13.89
N LYS A 43 -30.40 -24.53 -13.95
CA LYS A 43 -30.57 -23.38 -13.06
C LYS A 43 -30.89 -23.77 -11.62
N LEU A 44 -31.65 -24.84 -11.44
CA LEU A 44 -31.94 -25.40 -10.12
C LEU A 44 -30.65 -25.89 -9.44
N ASP A 45 -29.86 -26.69 -10.16
CA ASP A 45 -28.59 -27.22 -9.67
C ASP A 45 -27.57 -26.11 -9.43
N GLY A 46 -27.57 -25.07 -10.28
CA GLY A 46 -26.77 -23.86 -10.09
C GLY A 46 -27.22 -22.95 -8.95
N GLY A 47 -28.33 -23.27 -8.26
CA GLY A 47 -28.87 -22.46 -7.17
C GLY A 47 -29.37 -21.07 -7.62
N LEU A 48 -29.56 -20.88 -8.93
CA LEU A 48 -29.97 -19.62 -9.56
C LEU A 48 -31.46 -19.31 -9.38
N LEU A 49 -32.23 -20.27 -8.85
CA LEU A 49 -33.66 -20.17 -8.59
C LEU A 49 -33.99 -19.77 -7.13
N LYS A 50 -33.12 -18.99 -6.48
CA LYS A 50 -33.32 -18.52 -5.09
C LYS A 50 -33.83 -17.08 -5.07
N GLY A 51 -34.84 -16.82 -4.23
CA GLY A 51 -35.31 -15.46 -3.97
C GLY A 51 -34.29 -14.61 -3.19
N PRO A 52 -34.46 -13.28 -3.13
CA PRO A 52 -33.58 -12.41 -2.36
C PRO A 52 -33.58 -12.81 -0.87
N GLN A 53 -32.40 -12.81 -0.25
CA GLN A 53 -32.24 -13.05 1.19
C GLN A 53 -33.03 -11.99 1.98
N GLY A 54 -33.79 -12.42 2.99
CA GLY A 54 -34.53 -11.50 3.85
C GLY A 54 -33.60 -10.51 4.56
N VAL A 55 -34.09 -9.29 4.81
CA VAL A 55 -33.33 -8.27 5.53
C VAL A 55 -32.97 -8.76 6.93
N GLN A 56 -31.72 -8.53 7.36
CA GLN A 56 -31.26 -8.86 8.71
C GLN A 56 -32.06 -8.03 9.73
N GLY A 57 -32.51 -8.66 10.82
CA GLY A 57 -33.23 -7.97 11.89
C GLY A 57 -32.39 -6.85 12.52
N ILE A 58 -33.03 -5.73 12.86
CA ILE A 58 -32.38 -4.62 13.55
C ILE A 58 -31.90 -5.05 14.95
N GLN A 59 -30.70 -4.61 15.33
CA GLN A 59 -30.19 -4.79 16.69
C GLN A 59 -31.09 -4.05 17.70
N GLY A 60 -31.39 -4.67 18.84
CA GLY A 60 -32.18 -4.04 19.90
C GLY A 60 -31.49 -2.78 20.46
N VAL A 61 -32.29 -1.78 20.84
CA VAL A 61 -31.77 -0.55 21.46
C VAL A 61 -31.14 -0.86 22.82
N GLN A 62 -29.99 -0.24 23.10
CA GLN A 62 -29.37 -0.30 24.42
C GLN A 62 -30.33 0.31 25.46
N GLY A 63 -30.47 -0.34 26.62
CA GLY A 63 -31.30 0.17 27.72
C GLY A 63 -30.78 1.50 28.29
N PRO A 64 -31.63 2.29 28.97
CA PRO A 64 -31.21 3.53 29.62
C PRO A 64 -30.14 3.24 30.69
N ALA A 65 -29.22 4.19 30.87
CA ALA A 65 -28.27 4.14 31.97
C ALA A 65 -29.03 4.16 33.31
N GLY A 66 -28.59 3.35 34.28
CA GLY A 66 -29.14 3.37 35.63
C GLY A 66 -28.74 4.63 36.40
N ASP A 67 -29.52 4.98 37.44
CA ASP A 67 -29.22 6.14 38.29
C ASP A 67 -27.88 5.96 39.03
N PRO A 68 -27.07 7.02 39.17
CA PRO A 68 -25.81 6.96 39.90
C PRO A 68 -26.05 6.74 41.40
N PHE A 69 -25.10 6.10 42.09
CA PHE A 69 -25.12 6.02 43.55
C PHE A 69 -24.92 7.42 44.16
N THR A 70 -25.89 7.90 44.94
CA THR A 70 -25.84 9.22 45.58
C THR A 70 -26.22 9.16 47.06
N ILE A 71 -25.50 9.93 47.89
CA ILE A 71 -25.95 10.24 49.26
C ILE A 71 -27.00 11.34 49.17
N ALA A 72 -28.26 11.01 49.48
CA ALA A 72 -29.38 11.91 49.31
C ALA A 72 -29.42 13.02 50.38
N LYS A 73 -28.87 12.77 51.56
CA LYS A 73 -28.77 13.75 52.66
C LYS A 73 -27.69 13.37 53.66
N VAL A 74 -27.12 14.38 54.31
CA VAL A 74 -26.18 14.25 55.43
C VAL A 74 -26.82 14.84 56.68
N TYR A 75 -26.76 14.12 57.80
CA TYR A 75 -27.29 14.56 59.09
C TYR A 75 -26.16 14.74 60.10
N SER A 76 -26.30 15.71 60.99
CA SER A 76 -25.31 15.99 62.04
C SER A 76 -25.31 14.99 63.20
N SER A 77 -26.33 14.13 63.29
CA SER A 77 -26.42 13.06 64.29
C SER A 77 -27.52 12.06 63.90
N VAL A 78 -27.47 10.87 64.51
CA VAL A 78 -28.54 9.86 64.40
C VAL A 78 -29.88 10.41 64.91
N SER A 79 -29.85 11.24 65.96
CA SER A 79 -31.05 11.89 66.50
C SER A 79 -31.71 12.84 65.49
N ALA A 80 -30.91 13.67 64.81
CA ALA A 80 -31.41 14.58 63.78
C ALA A 80 -31.97 13.80 62.57
N MET A 81 -31.32 12.70 62.19
CA MET A 81 -31.81 11.80 61.14
C MET A 81 -33.17 11.20 61.50
N ASN A 82 -33.31 10.64 62.70
CA ASN A 82 -34.56 10.02 63.16
C ASN A 82 -35.69 11.05 63.31
N THR A 83 -35.38 12.24 63.84
CA THR A 83 -36.35 13.35 63.94
C THR A 83 -36.80 13.82 62.55
N GLY A 84 -35.89 13.85 61.58
CA GLY A 84 -36.17 14.25 60.21
C GLY A 84 -36.89 13.19 59.36
N PHE A 85 -37.04 11.94 59.82
CA PHE A 85 -37.52 10.83 59.00
C PHE A 85 -38.86 11.11 58.30
N ALA A 86 -39.81 11.72 59.02
CA ALA A 86 -41.15 11.99 58.48
C ALA A 86 -41.20 13.23 57.57
N THR A 87 -40.21 14.13 57.64
CA THR A 87 -40.25 15.47 57.02
C THR A 87 -39.16 15.71 55.98
N ASP A 88 -38.20 14.78 55.84
CA ASP A 88 -37.06 14.94 54.94
C ASP A 88 -37.39 14.78 53.44
N GLY A 89 -38.57 14.29 53.08
CA GLY A 89 -39.03 14.15 51.70
C GLY A 89 -38.25 13.14 50.84
N LEU A 90 -37.40 12.31 51.45
CA LEU A 90 -36.55 11.35 50.73
C LEU A 90 -37.34 10.12 50.30
N LYS A 91 -36.96 9.53 49.16
CA LYS A 91 -37.58 8.30 48.65
C LYS A 91 -37.10 7.08 49.46
N ILE A 92 -37.96 6.07 49.57
CA ILE A 92 -37.54 4.76 50.08
C ILE A 92 -36.37 4.24 49.22
N GLY A 93 -35.32 3.73 49.86
CA GLY A 93 -34.09 3.30 49.21
C GLY A 93 -33.01 4.40 49.09
N SER A 94 -33.31 5.65 49.45
CA SER A 94 -32.30 6.71 49.49
C SER A 94 -31.26 6.46 50.60
N PHE A 95 -29.98 6.59 50.26
CA PHE A 95 -28.88 6.52 51.21
C PHE A 95 -28.65 7.87 51.90
N VAL A 96 -28.38 7.85 53.21
CA VAL A 96 -28.04 9.03 54.01
C VAL A 96 -26.83 8.74 54.89
N LEU A 97 -26.06 9.78 55.20
CA LEU A 97 -24.82 9.68 55.99
C LEU A 97 -24.95 10.50 57.28
N ILE A 98 -24.33 10.03 58.36
CA ILE A 98 -24.09 10.83 59.56
C ILE A 98 -22.70 11.48 59.46
N ASP A 99 -22.64 12.80 59.56
CA ASP A 99 -21.40 13.58 59.69
C ASP A 99 -21.54 14.46 60.92
N THR A 100 -20.93 14.05 62.03
CA THR A 100 -21.00 14.77 63.30
C THR A 100 -20.03 15.95 63.34
N GLY A 101 -19.14 16.08 62.35
CA GLY A 101 -18.02 17.02 62.35
C GLY A 101 -16.88 16.65 63.32
N ASN A 102 -17.00 15.52 64.04
CA ASN A 102 -15.98 15.03 64.96
C ASN A 102 -15.57 13.60 64.60
N ILE A 103 -14.31 13.44 64.19
CA ILE A 103 -13.76 12.15 63.76
C ILE A 103 -13.71 11.09 64.89
N ASN A 104 -13.72 11.52 66.16
CA ASN A 104 -13.69 10.63 67.31
C ASN A 104 -15.10 10.25 67.81
N ASP A 105 -16.15 10.81 67.19
CA ASP A 105 -17.52 10.45 67.53
C ASP A 105 -17.88 9.08 66.92
N ALA A 106 -18.44 8.21 67.74
CA ALA A 106 -18.77 6.84 67.35
C ALA A 106 -19.86 6.73 66.28
N ASP A 107 -20.63 7.80 66.03
CA ASP A 107 -21.65 7.84 64.98
C ASP A 107 -21.18 8.51 63.69
N ASN A 108 -19.98 9.10 63.67
CA ASN A 108 -19.45 9.77 62.50
C ASN A 108 -19.23 8.77 61.35
N ALA A 109 -19.56 9.18 60.13
CA ALA A 109 -19.43 8.40 58.90
C ALA A 109 -20.32 7.13 58.81
N LYS A 110 -21.35 6.98 59.65
CA LYS A 110 -22.31 5.88 59.51
C LYS A 110 -23.27 6.09 58.33
N LEU A 111 -23.42 5.05 57.51
CA LEU A 111 -24.33 5.00 56.36
C LEU A 111 -25.65 4.31 56.73
N TYR A 112 -26.76 4.93 56.34
CA TYR A 112 -28.11 4.40 56.52
C TYR A 112 -28.87 4.41 55.18
N VAL A 113 -29.88 3.56 55.06
CA VAL A 113 -30.84 3.57 53.97
C VAL A 113 -32.25 3.85 54.48
N LYS A 114 -33.01 4.68 53.77
CA LYS A 114 -34.40 4.99 54.14
C LYS A 114 -35.31 3.80 53.85
N GLY A 115 -35.94 3.25 54.89
CA GLY A 115 -37.04 2.29 54.79
C GLY A 115 -38.41 2.97 54.83
N SER A 116 -39.46 2.16 54.88
CA SER A 116 -40.85 2.65 54.96
C SER A 116 -41.21 3.25 56.33
N THR A 117 -40.59 2.77 57.42
CA THR A 117 -40.90 3.19 58.80
C THR A 117 -39.71 3.72 59.58
N ALA A 118 -38.48 3.44 59.14
CA ALA A 118 -37.26 3.91 59.78
C ALA A 118 -36.07 3.88 58.82
N TYR A 119 -34.98 4.53 59.22
CA TYR A 119 -33.67 4.32 58.61
C TYR A 119 -33.07 3.01 59.10
N THR A 120 -32.56 2.21 58.15
CA THR A 120 -31.83 0.97 58.45
C THR A 120 -30.34 1.24 58.34
N TYR A 121 -29.60 0.88 59.38
CA TYR A 121 -28.14 0.98 59.39
C TYR A 121 -27.54 0.01 58.36
N ILE A 122 -26.60 0.50 57.56
CA ILE A 122 -25.91 -0.30 56.54
C ILE A 122 -24.50 -0.65 57.01
N THR A 123 -23.68 0.36 57.28
CA THR A 123 -22.28 0.17 57.65
C THR A 123 -21.71 1.42 58.29
N ASP A 124 -20.65 1.23 59.05
CA ASP A 124 -19.77 2.29 59.52
C ASP A 124 -18.68 2.51 58.47
N LEU A 125 -18.51 3.73 58.00
CA LEU A 125 -17.41 4.11 57.11
C LEU A 125 -16.26 4.76 57.89
N SER A 126 -16.39 4.95 59.21
CA SER A 126 -15.28 5.36 60.06
C SER A 126 -14.23 4.24 60.10
N GLY A 127 -12.98 4.58 59.80
CA GLY A 127 -11.89 3.61 59.67
C GLY A 127 -11.75 2.94 58.30
N ALA A 128 -12.70 3.10 57.38
CA ALA A 128 -12.46 2.78 55.98
C ALA A 128 -11.51 3.84 55.42
N THR A 129 -10.20 3.58 55.50
CA THR A 129 -9.22 4.25 54.63
C THR A 129 -9.79 4.10 53.23
N GLY A 130 -10.18 5.21 52.60
CA GLY A 130 -11.11 5.21 51.47
C GLY A 130 -10.76 4.11 50.48
N MET A 131 -11.76 3.40 49.96
CA MET A 131 -11.55 2.58 48.78
C MET A 131 -11.15 3.55 47.66
N GLN A 132 -9.86 3.85 47.54
CA GLN A 132 -9.31 4.48 46.36
C GLN A 132 -9.68 3.52 45.25
N GLY A 133 -10.64 3.91 44.42
CA GLY A 133 -11.08 3.10 43.29
C GLY A 133 -9.82 2.62 42.57
N PRO A 134 -9.76 1.35 42.11
CA PRO A 134 -8.60 0.88 41.39
C PRO A 134 -8.27 1.93 40.34
N GLN A 135 -7.03 2.44 40.37
CA GLN A 135 -6.58 3.44 39.42
C GLN A 135 -7.00 2.94 38.04
N GLY A 136 -7.78 3.76 37.33
CA GLY A 136 -8.35 3.35 36.04
C GLY A 136 -7.24 2.74 35.20
N ILE A 137 -7.50 1.56 34.62
CA ILE A 137 -6.49 0.87 33.81
C ILE A 137 -5.88 1.89 32.85
N GLN A 138 -4.55 2.03 32.89
CA GLN A 138 -3.86 2.89 31.95
C GLN A 138 -4.28 2.45 30.55
N GLY A 139 -4.76 3.39 29.73
CA GLY A 139 -5.26 3.07 28.40
C GLY A 139 -4.25 2.19 27.66
N ILE A 140 -4.74 1.14 27.00
CA ILE A 140 -3.89 0.27 26.19
C ILE A 140 -3.04 1.16 25.28
N GLN A 141 -1.73 0.91 25.26
CA GLN A 141 -0.85 1.62 24.33
C GLN A 141 -1.41 1.43 22.93
N GLY A 142 -1.58 2.54 22.19
CA GLY A 142 -2.11 2.48 20.84
C GLY A 142 -1.28 1.52 19.99
N PRO A 143 -1.89 0.89 18.96
CA PRO A 143 -1.15 0.00 18.08
C PRO A 143 0.09 0.74 17.55
N GLN A 144 1.25 0.08 17.61
CA GLN A 144 2.48 0.63 17.07
C GLN A 144 2.24 1.07 15.62
N GLY A 145 2.66 2.29 15.28
CA GLY A 145 2.50 2.81 13.92
C GLY A 145 3.14 1.89 12.89
N SER A 146 2.53 1.80 11.69
CA SER A 146 3.11 1.08 10.57
C SER A 146 4.55 1.54 10.32
N SER A 147 5.48 0.62 10.11
CA SER A 147 6.85 0.94 9.73
C SER A 147 6.87 1.86 8.50
N GLY A 148 7.73 2.87 8.51
CA GLY A 148 7.86 3.81 7.39
C GLY A 148 8.25 3.09 6.09
N ILE A 149 7.75 3.60 4.96
CA ILE A 149 8.21 3.14 3.64
C ILE A 149 9.69 3.54 3.44
N ARG A 150 10.46 2.68 2.75
CA ARG A 150 11.83 2.99 2.33
C ARG A 150 11.83 4.24 1.43
N GLY A 151 12.82 5.12 1.61
CA GLY A 151 13.06 6.24 0.69
C GLY A 151 13.51 5.78 -0.71
N SER A 152 13.59 6.74 -1.65
CA SER A 152 14.10 6.49 -3.00
C SER A 152 15.60 6.14 -2.99
N GLN A 153 16.00 5.22 -3.86
CA GLN A 153 17.37 4.73 -3.99
C GLN A 153 17.98 5.08 -5.35
N TRP A 154 19.31 5.03 -5.41
CA TRP A 154 20.09 5.07 -6.64
C TRP A 154 20.67 3.68 -6.93
N TYR A 155 20.32 3.13 -8.08
CA TYR A 155 20.93 1.94 -8.65
C TYR A 155 22.03 2.34 -9.64
N SER A 156 22.97 1.43 -9.90
CA SER A 156 23.97 1.60 -10.96
C SER A 156 24.21 0.30 -11.69
N GLY A 157 24.61 0.39 -12.95
CA GLY A 157 24.93 -0.78 -13.77
C GLY A 157 24.96 -0.43 -15.26
N THR A 158 24.72 -1.41 -16.13
CA THR A 158 24.78 -1.22 -17.59
C THR A 158 23.52 -1.65 -18.33
N ALA A 159 22.54 -2.23 -17.61
CA ALA A 159 21.40 -2.92 -18.19
C ALA A 159 20.29 -1.98 -18.71
N ILE A 160 20.06 -0.84 -18.03
CA ILE A 160 19.09 0.16 -18.47
C ILE A 160 19.75 1.09 -19.49
N THR A 161 19.24 1.12 -20.71
CA THR A 161 19.88 1.80 -21.87
C THR A 161 18.87 2.61 -22.68
N GLY A 162 19.37 3.39 -23.64
CA GLY A 162 18.56 4.23 -24.53
C GLY A 162 18.35 5.65 -23.99
N THR A 163 17.61 6.46 -24.77
CA THR A 163 17.32 7.87 -24.46
C THR A 163 15.83 8.18 -24.55
N SER A 164 14.99 7.14 -24.57
CA SER A 164 13.53 7.29 -24.61
C SER A 164 13.02 7.90 -23.30
N THR A 165 12.20 8.94 -23.43
CA THR A 165 11.44 9.53 -22.32
C THR A 165 10.11 8.80 -22.07
N SER A 166 9.81 7.76 -22.86
CA SER A 166 8.64 6.89 -22.66
C SER A 166 8.97 5.73 -21.72
N ALA A 167 8.05 5.42 -20.81
CA ALA A 167 8.22 4.42 -19.76
C ALA A 167 8.49 3.01 -20.34
N THR A 168 9.67 2.47 -20.06
CA THR A 168 10.14 1.20 -20.64
C THR A 168 10.57 0.21 -19.55
N VAL A 169 10.25 -1.07 -19.72
CA VAL A 169 10.68 -2.16 -18.81
C VAL A 169 12.04 -2.71 -19.26
N PHE A 170 12.94 -2.92 -18.31
CA PHE A 170 14.27 -3.50 -18.55
C PHE A 170 14.43 -4.79 -17.72
N THR A 171 13.96 -5.90 -18.28
CA THR A 171 13.91 -7.23 -17.63
C THR A 171 15.27 -7.76 -17.17
N GLY A 172 16.36 -7.35 -17.82
CA GLY A 172 17.73 -7.71 -17.46
C GLY A 172 18.40 -6.82 -16.41
N SER A 173 17.66 -5.91 -15.75
CA SER A 173 18.26 -4.95 -14.81
C SER A 173 18.75 -5.54 -13.49
N GLY A 174 18.23 -6.71 -13.08
CA GLY A 174 18.55 -7.34 -11.79
C GLY A 174 17.97 -6.61 -10.57
N ILE A 175 17.16 -5.57 -10.79
CA ILE A 175 16.53 -4.80 -9.72
C ILE A 175 15.34 -5.59 -9.18
N THR A 176 15.32 -5.87 -7.88
CA THR A 176 14.29 -6.71 -7.25
C THR A 176 13.13 -5.92 -6.65
N SER A 177 13.33 -4.63 -6.35
CA SER A 177 12.29 -3.78 -5.74
C SER A 177 12.55 -2.29 -5.98
N ALA A 178 12.17 -1.81 -7.15
CA ALA A 178 12.19 -0.39 -7.51
C ALA A 178 10.93 0.32 -7.02
N LEU A 179 11.12 1.52 -6.49
CA LEU A 179 10.05 2.47 -6.16
C LEU A 179 10.02 3.60 -7.19
N VAL A 180 8.86 4.24 -7.33
CA VAL A 180 8.75 5.48 -8.12
C VAL A 180 9.74 6.51 -7.58
N ASN A 181 10.39 7.25 -8.47
CA ASN A 181 11.48 8.20 -8.22
C ASN A 181 12.84 7.59 -7.86
N ASP A 182 12.97 6.26 -7.76
CA ASP A 182 14.29 5.64 -7.75
C ASP A 182 15.06 6.04 -9.02
N GLN A 183 16.37 6.18 -8.90
CA GLN A 183 17.27 6.59 -9.97
C GLN A 183 18.13 5.41 -10.41
N TYR A 184 18.51 5.37 -11.69
CA TYR A 184 19.48 4.41 -12.20
C TYR A 184 20.57 5.14 -12.97
N PHE A 185 21.83 4.92 -12.61
CA PHE A 185 22.99 5.42 -13.33
C PHE A 185 23.61 4.32 -14.20
N ASN A 186 23.56 4.50 -15.52
CA ASN A 186 24.26 3.62 -16.44
C ASN A 186 25.74 4.00 -16.54
N THR A 187 26.61 3.18 -15.95
CA THR A 187 28.04 3.46 -15.79
C THR A 187 28.83 3.44 -17.10
N SER A 188 28.34 2.74 -18.13
CA SER A 188 29.00 2.72 -19.46
C SER A 188 28.68 3.98 -20.26
N THR A 189 27.42 4.39 -20.27
CA THR A 189 26.94 5.51 -21.09
C THR A 189 27.09 6.85 -20.38
N GLY A 190 26.93 6.88 -19.07
CA GLY A 190 26.77 8.10 -18.27
C GLY A 190 25.31 8.54 -18.12
N ASN A 191 24.35 7.78 -18.64
CA ASN A 191 22.93 8.14 -18.61
C ASN A 191 22.31 7.87 -17.23
N VAL A 192 21.37 8.73 -16.83
CA VAL A 192 20.54 8.59 -15.63
C VAL A 192 19.09 8.39 -16.05
N TYR A 193 18.40 7.50 -15.35
CA TYR A 193 17.00 7.16 -15.58
C TYR A 193 16.21 7.29 -14.29
N VAL A 194 14.93 7.64 -14.39
CA VAL A 194 13.99 7.71 -13.27
C VAL A 194 12.97 6.57 -13.38
N CYS A 195 12.72 5.88 -12.28
CA CYS A 195 11.65 4.91 -12.18
C CYS A 195 10.29 5.62 -12.10
N THR A 196 9.38 5.32 -13.03
CA THR A 196 8.03 5.91 -13.09
C THR A 196 6.93 4.94 -12.69
N ALA A 197 7.23 3.65 -12.59
CA ALA A 197 6.32 2.64 -12.07
C ALA A 197 7.12 1.63 -11.22
N SER A 198 6.67 1.42 -9.98
CA SER A 198 7.30 0.50 -9.04
C SER A 198 7.17 -0.96 -9.48
N GLY A 199 8.10 -1.79 -9.05
CA GLY A 199 8.15 -3.20 -9.44
C GLY A 199 9.53 -3.81 -9.34
N ASP A 200 9.63 -5.07 -9.73
CA ASP A 200 10.91 -5.74 -9.99
C ASP A 200 11.37 -5.48 -11.44
N ALA A 201 12.46 -6.12 -11.88
CA ALA A 201 12.98 -5.96 -13.24
C ALA A 201 11.95 -6.24 -14.34
N SER A 202 10.94 -7.08 -14.07
CA SER A 202 9.91 -7.46 -15.05
C SER A 202 8.75 -6.48 -15.17
N THR A 203 8.58 -5.61 -14.17
CA THR A 203 7.39 -4.74 -14.04
C THR A 203 7.75 -3.27 -13.86
N ALA A 204 8.91 -2.96 -13.28
CA ALA A 204 9.39 -1.61 -13.08
C ALA A 204 9.63 -0.91 -14.43
N LYS A 205 9.19 0.35 -14.52
CA LYS A 205 9.33 1.16 -15.74
C LYS A 205 10.26 2.33 -15.50
N TRP A 206 11.13 2.57 -16.46
CA TRP A 206 12.17 3.59 -16.40
C TRP A 206 12.08 4.53 -17.60
N VAL A 207 12.39 5.81 -17.36
CA VAL A 207 12.48 6.85 -18.39
C VAL A 207 13.87 7.49 -18.35
N TYR A 208 14.43 7.82 -19.52
CA TYR A 208 15.67 8.58 -19.60
C TYR A 208 15.48 9.99 -19.02
N SER A 209 16.44 10.43 -18.20
CA SER A 209 16.43 11.75 -17.58
C SER A 209 17.53 12.66 -18.15
N ILE A 210 18.80 12.27 -18.01
CA ILE A 210 19.95 13.10 -18.38
C ILE A 210 21.19 12.23 -18.64
N CYS A 211 22.16 12.74 -19.39
CA CYS A 211 23.50 12.16 -19.49
C CYS A 211 24.48 13.02 -18.67
N LEU A 212 25.21 12.39 -17.75
CA LEU A 212 26.24 13.02 -16.91
C LEU A 212 27.62 13.05 -17.56
N LYS A 213 27.80 12.43 -18.73
CA LYS A 213 29.05 12.51 -19.48
C LYS A 213 29.11 13.86 -20.19
N GLY A 214 30.07 14.70 -19.81
CA GLY A 214 30.33 15.96 -20.51
C GLY A 214 30.69 15.74 -21.97
N ALA A 215 30.58 16.78 -22.80
CA ALA A 215 31.03 16.72 -24.18
C ALA A 215 32.51 16.30 -24.25
N THR A 216 32.85 15.42 -25.20
CA THR A 216 34.25 15.12 -25.50
C THR A 216 34.98 16.44 -25.76
N GLY A 217 36.06 16.70 -25.01
CA GLY A 217 36.85 17.91 -25.21
C GLY A 217 37.30 18.04 -26.68
N ALA A 218 37.42 19.26 -27.17
CA ALA A 218 37.91 19.51 -28.53
C ALA A 218 39.24 18.74 -28.75
N THR A 219 39.37 18.04 -29.87
CA THR A 219 40.65 17.45 -30.28
C THR A 219 41.70 18.56 -30.25
N GLY A 220 42.79 18.35 -29.51
CA GLY A 220 43.88 19.33 -29.46
C GLY A 220 44.33 19.71 -30.86
N ALA A 221 44.70 20.97 -31.07
CA ALA A 221 45.24 21.41 -32.35
C ALA A 221 46.38 20.46 -32.78
N ALA A 222 46.41 20.11 -34.07
CA ALA A 222 47.54 19.36 -34.62
C ALA A 222 48.85 20.09 -34.24
N GLY A 223 49.85 19.34 -33.76
CA GLY A 223 51.13 19.92 -33.41
C GLY A 223 51.72 20.69 -34.60
N PRO A 224 52.56 21.73 -34.35
CA PRO A 224 53.23 22.42 -35.44
C PRO A 224 53.97 21.40 -36.31
N THR A 225 53.83 21.50 -37.63
CA THR A 225 54.66 20.74 -38.58
C THR A 225 56.12 20.89 -38.14
N GLY A 226 56.81 19.76 -37.91
CA GLY A 226 58.20 19.79 -37.48
C GLY A 226 59.04 20.67 -38.41
N ALA A 227 60.01 21.39 -37.84
CA ALA A 227 60.94 22.19 -38.63
C ALA A 227 61.50 21.32 -39.75
N THR A 228 61.43 21.80 -41.00
CA THR A 228 62.12 21.18 -42.13
C THR A 228 63.55 20.92 -41.69
N GLY A 229 63.99 19.65 -41.75
CA GLY A 229 65.34 19.29 -41.31
C GLY A 229 66.39 20.18 -41.97
N PRO A 230 67.52 20.46 -41.31
CA PRO A 230 68.60 21.21 -41.94
C PRO A 230 68.91 20.56 -43.29
N GLN A 231 69.01 21.39 -44.34
CA GLN A 231 69.48 20.92 -45.64
C GLN A 231 70.76 20.12 -45.41
N GLY A 232 70.80 18.87 -45.89
CA GLY A 232 71.97 18.02 -45.72
C GLY A 232 73.23 18.75 -46.21
N PRO A 233 74.41 18.49 -45.60
CA PRO A 233 75.65 19.06 -46.09
C PRO A 233 75.77 18.81 -47.59
N ALA A 234 76.26 19.80 -48.34
CA ALA A 234 76.55 19.62 -49.75
C ALA A 234 77.38 18.33 -49.92
N GLY A 235 76.97 17.45 -50.85
CA GLY A 235 77.69 16.21 -51.09
C GLY A 235 79.17 16.49 -51.33
N ALA A 236 80.06 15.70 -50.72
CA ALA A 236 81.48 15.83 -50.94
C ALA A 236 81.76 15.79 -52.46
N ASP A 237 82.58 16.73 -52.94
CA ASP A 237 83.03 16.74 -54.33
C ASP A 237 83.56 15.35 -54.69
N GLY A 238 82.99 14.74 -55.73
CA GLY A 238 83.42 13.42 -56.20
C GLY A 238 84.92 13.42 -56.51
N ALA A 239 85.61 12.32 -56.18
CA ALA A 239 87.05 12.17 -56.37
C ALA A 239 87.49 12.62 -57.76
N SER A 240 88.31 13.66 -57.82
CA SER A 240 88.81 14.24 -59.06
C SER A 240 90.03 13.47 -59.56
N ILE A 241 90.10 13.25 -60.88
CA ILE A 241 91.26 12.67 -61.54
C ILE A 241 92.24 13.80 -61.85
N LYS A 242 93.52 13.64 -61.47
CA LYS A 242 94.62 14.53 -61.87
C LYS A 242 95.35 13.95 -63.07
N VAL A 243 95.64 14.77 -64.09
CA VAL A 243 96.44 14.36 -65.26
C VAL A 243 97.67 15.26 -65.37
N GLY A 244 98.84 14.66 -65.56
CA GLY A 244 100.15 15.32 -65.67
C GLY A 244 101.28 14.30 -65.80
N THR A 245 102.51 14.74 -66.06
CA THR A 245 103.69 13.86 -66.15
C THR A 245 104.32 13.53 -64.78
N ASP A 246 103.81 14.15 -63.71
CA ASP A 246 104.25 14.01 -62.31
C ASP A 246 103.02 14.15 -61.37
N TYR A 247 103.08 13.50 -60.20
CA TYR A 247 101.96 13.46 -59.24
C TYR A 247 101.73 14.78 -58.48
N ALA A 248 102.77 15.60 -58.27
CA ALA A 248 102.70 16.84 -57.51
C ALA A 248 102.09 18.00 -58.32
N SER A 249 102.27 18.00 -59.64
CA SER A 249 101.93 19.08 -60.57
C SER A 249 100.70 18.81 -61.45
N GLY A 250 100.08 17.63 -61.33
CA GLY A 250 98.90 17.26 -62.12
C GLY A 250 97.70 18.20 -61.92
N THR A 251 97.02 18.53 -63.02
CA THR A 251 95.82 19.40 -63.02
C THR A 251 94.55 18.56 -62.90
N GLN A 252 93.56 19.02 -62.13
CA GLN A 252 92.26 18.31 -62.01
C GLN A 252 91.43 18.47 -63.28
N VAL A 253 90.86 17.37 -63.75
CA VAL A 253 89.87 17.34 -64.86
C VAL A 253 88.62 16.58 -64.43
N LYS A 254 87.44 17.02 -64.91
CA LYS A 254 86.18 16.30 -64.73
C LYS A 254 86.01 15.29 -65.87
N LEU A 255 85.98 13.99 -65.56
CA LEU A 255 85.78 12.91 -66.54
C LEU A 255 84.30 12.48 -66.55
N PHE A 256 83.67 12.45 -67.73
CA PHE A 256 82.34 11.87 -67.93
C PHE A 256 82.44 10.63 -68.82
N LEU A 257 82.04 9.48 -68.31
CA LEU A 257 81.90 8.23 -69.08
C LEU A 257 80.41 8.01 -69.34
N LYS A 258 80.03 7.86 -70.61
CA LYS A 258 78.67 7.49 -71.01
C LYS A 258 78.67 5.98 -71.31
N THR A 259 77.98 5.19 -70.51
CA THR A 259 77.68 3.80 -70.85
C THR A 259 76.53 3.74 -71.86
N ILE A 260 76.64 2.85 -72.84
CA ILE A 260 75.59 2.54 -73.82
C ILE A 260 74.76 1.38 -73.28
#